data_AF-A0AAV4LHS0-F1
#
_entry.id   AF-A0AAV4LHS0-F1
#
_cell.length_a   1.000
_cell.length_b   1.000
_cell.length_c   1.000
_cell.angle_alpha   90.00
_cell.angle_beta   90.00
_cell.angle_gamma   90.00
#
_symmetry.space_group_name_H-M   'P 1'
#
loop_
_entity.id
_entity.type
_entity.pdbx_description
1 polymer ?
#
loop_
_entity_poly.entity_id
_entity_poly.type
_entity_poly.pdbx_seq_one_letter_code
_entity_poly.pdbx_strand_id
1 'polypeptide(L)'
;MIRNKIVLVPFPFDDLSSVKVRPAVCLTEPIGPHQHVILAFITSRIPDDLQTSDIVLEQGTSVFEPTGLKVTSTIRLHRLMTVTTSYLKRELGELANSTVKEISDRLQQLFVLAN
;
A
#
# COMPACT_ATOMS: atom_id res chain seq x y z
N MET A 1 -11.66 8.82 7.43
CA MET A 1 -10.60 8.99 6.43
C MET A 1 -9.68 7.81 6.54
N ILE A 2 -9.61 6.98 5.51
CA ILE A 2 -8.76 5.77 5.49
C ILE A 2 -7.64 5.87 4.46
N ARG A 3 -7.64 6.88 3.59
CA ARG A 3 -6.56 7.11 2.63
C ARG A 3 -5.24 7.30 3.39
N ASN A 4 -4.15 6.78 2.82
CA ASN A 4 -2.78 6.77 3.37
C ASN A 4 -2.58 5.89 4.61
N LYS A 5 -3.63 5.22 5.09
CA LYS A 5 -3.53 4.25 6.18
C LYS A 5 -2.98 2.93 5.69
N ILE A 6 -2.21 2.27 6.55
CA ILE A 6 -1.78 0.90 6.36
C ILE A 6 -2.76 -0.02 7.09
N VAL A 7 -3.27 -1.01 6.36
CA VAL A 7 -4.29 -1.95 6.85
C VAL A 7 -3.85 -3.39 6.59
N LEU A 8 -4.32 -4.31 7.43
CA LEU A 8 -4.29 -5.73 7.14
C LEU A 8 -5.50 -6.12 6.30
N VAL A 9 -5.26 -6.82 5.20
CA VAL A 9 -6.30 -7.29 4.29
C VAL A 9 -5.92 -8.69 3.77
N PRO A 10 -6.88 -9.59 3.50
CA PRO A 10 -6.61 -10.79 2.73
C PRO A 10 -6.20 -10.41 1.30
N PHE A 11 -4.91 -10.52 0.97
CA PHE A 11 -4.36 -10.16 -0.33
C PHE A 11 -3.99 -11.44 -1.11
N PRO A 12 -4.47 -11.61 -2.36
CA PRO A 12 -4.19 -12.80 -3.15
C PRO A 12 -2.73 -12.88 -3.59
N PHE A 13 -2.26 -14.09 -3.88
CA PHE A 13 -1.05 -14.25 -4.69
C PHE A 13 -1.31 -13.84 -6.14
N ASP A 14 -0.22 -13.61 -6.89
CA ASP A 14 -0.29 -13.09 -8.26
C ASP A 14 -0.92 -14.11 -9.23
N ASP A 15 -0.82 -15.40 -8.92
CA ASP A 15 -1.48 -16.50 -9.64
C ASP A 15 -2.90 -16.79 -9.13
N LEU A 16 -3.40 -15.98 -8.18
CA LEU A 16 -4.70 -16.13 -7.51
C LEU A 16 -4.92 -17.49 -6.82
N SER A 17 -3.87 -18.30 -6.65
CA SER A 17 -3.96 -19.66 -6.10
C SER A 17 -4.40 -19.70 -4.64
N SER A 18 -4.06 -18.67 -3.88
CA SER A 18 -4.38 -18.56 -2.46
C SER A 18 -4.35 -17.11 -1.99
N VAL A 19 -4.82 -16.91 -0.76
CA VAL A 19 -4.89 -15.60 -0.11
C VAL A 19 -4.10 -15.66 1.20
N LYS A 20 -3.37 -14.59 1.51
CA LYS A 20 -2.74 -14.39 2.82
C LYS A 20 -3.11 -13.03 3.37
N VAL A 21 -3.23 -12.92 4.69
CA VAL A 21 -3.41 -11.61 5.33
C VAL A 21 -2.08 -10.87 5.26
N ARG A 22 -2.07 -9.70 4.60
CA ARG A 22 -0.86 -8.90 4.39
C ARG A 22 -1.17 -7.42 4.63
N PRO A 23 -0.14 -6.62 4.97
CA PRO A 23 -0.29 -5.16 4.97
C PRO A 23 -0.52 -4.64 3.56
N ALA A 24 -1.31 -3.57 3.45
CA ALA A 24 -1.54 -2.81 2.24
C ALA A 24 -1.79 -1.33 2.61
N VAL A 25 -1.46 -0.40 1.72
CA VAL A 25 -1.81 1.02 1.88
C VAL A 25 -3.10 1.32 1.14
N CYS A 26 -4.01 2.06 1.79
CA CYS A 26 -5.20 2.63 1.15
C CYS A 26 -4.85 3.84 0.29
N LEU A 27 -5.03 3.76 -1.02
CA LEU A 27 -4.72 4.85 -1.96
C LEU A 27 -5.87 5.85 -2.14
N THR A 28 -7.10 5.43 -1.86
CA THR A 28 -8.31 6.24 -1.99
C THR A 28 -9.08 6.30 -0.66
N GLU A 29 -9.94 7.31 -0.53
CA GLU A 29 -11.09 7.18 0.38
C GLU A 29 -12.09 6.17 -0.19
N PRO A 30 -13.10 5.72 0.58
CA PRO A 30 -14.16 4.87 0.07
C PRO A 30 -14.92 5.54 -1.08
N ILE A 31 -15.11 4.82 -2.18
CA ILE A 31 -15.76 5.28 -3.40
C ILE A 31 -17.10 4.55 -3.57
N GLY A 32 -18.15 5.32 -3.81
CA GLY A 32 -19.48 4.81 -4.16
C GLY A 32 -20.23 4.13 -3.00
N PRO A 33 -21.45 3.62 -3.27
CA PRO A 33 -22.34 3.07 -2.24
C PRO A 33 -21.77 1.81 -1.57
N HIS A 34 -20.92 1.06 -2.28
CA HIS A 34 -20.30 -0.17 -1.78
C HIS A 34 -19.00 0.07 -1.00
N GLN A 35 -18.61 1.34 -0.80
CA GLN A 35 -17.46 1.73 0.00
C GLN A 35 -16.17 1.07 -0.52
N HIS A 36 -15.93 1.16 -1.83
CA HIS A 36 -14.76 0.55 -2.46
C HIS A 36 -13.49 1.36 -2.18
N VAL A 37 -12.38 0.67 -1.94
CA VAL A 37 -11.09 1.26 -1.66
C VAL A 37 -10.05 0.60 -2.56
N ILE A 38 -9.23 1.40 -3.22
CA ILE A 38 -8.07 0.90 -3.98
C ILE A 38 -6.88 0.83 -3.02
N LEU A 39 -6.23 -0.33 -2.98
CA LEU A 39 -5.10 -0.63 -2.12
C LEU A 39 -3.85 -0.91 -2.95
N ALA A 40 -2.66 -0.58 -2.43
CA ALA A 40 -1.38 -1.09 -2.94
C ALA A 40 -0.75 -2.07 -1.95
N PHE A 41 -0.17 -3.14 -2.50
CA PHE A 41 0.44 -4.23 -1.75
C PHE A 41 1.71 -3.82 -0.99
N ILE A 42 1.90 -4.35 0.23
CA ILE A 42 3.13 -4.19 1.01
C ILE A 42 3.74 -5.58 1.32
N THR A 43 5.04 -5.71 1.09
CA THR A 43 5.81 -6.94 1.35
C THR A 43 7.01 -6.65 2.25
N SER A 44 7.35 -7.55 3.17
CA SER A 44 8.62 -7.50 3.92
C SER A 44 9.79 -8.11 3.13
N ARG A 45 9.53 -8.71 1.96
CA ARG A 45 10.57 -9.18 1.05
C ARG A 45 10.96 -8.02 0.13
N ILE A 46 12.14 -7.46 0.38
CA ILE A 46 12.72 -6.42 -0.46
C ILE A 46 13.16 -7.08 -1.77
N PRO A 47 12.66 -6.63 -2.94
CA PRO A 47 13.13 -7.14 -4.22
C PRO A 47 14.62 -6.86 -4.43
N ASP A 48 15.35 -7.78 -5.07
CA ASP A 48 16.74 -7.56 -5.45
C ASP A 48 16.87 -6.45 -6.52
N ASP A 49 15.86 -6.34 -7.40
CA ASP A 49 15.74 -5.29 -8.41
C ASP A 49 14.51 -4.41 -8.13
N LEU A 50 14.75 -3.23 -7.55
CA LEU A 50 13.70 -2.28 -7.21
C LEU A 50 13.16 -1.59 -8.47
N GLN A 51 11.86 -1.71 -8.69
CA GLN A 51 11.19 -1.05 -9.80
C GLN A 51 10.88 0.41 -9.48
N THR A 52 10.63 1.23 -10.51
CA THR A 52 10.19 2.63 -10.34
C THR A 52 8.90 2.76 -9.52
N SER A 53 8.08 1.71 -9.49
CA SER A 53 6.83 1.65 -8.70
C SER A 53 7.02 1.10 -7.27
N ASP A 54 8.24 0.72 -6.88
CA ASP A 54 8.55 0.19 -5.56
C ASP A 54 9.06 1.31 -4.62
N ILE A 55 8.51 1.39 -3.41
CA ILE A 55 8.93 2.34 -2.36
C ILE A 55 9.38 1.54 -1.13
N VAL A 56 10.61 1.77 -0.66
CA VAL A 56 11.14 1.11 0.53
C VAL A 56 10.82 1.94 1.77
N LEU A 57 10.18 1.30 2.74
CA LEU A 57 9.95 1.80 4.10
C LEU A 57 11.01 1.20 5.00
N GLU A 58 12.10 1.95 5.22
CA GLU A 58 13.25 1.49 6.01
C GLU A 58 13.00 1.60 7.52
N GLN A 59 13.13 0.49 8.23
CA GLN A 59 12.99 0.43 9.69
C GLN A 59 14.02 1.33 10.39
N GLY A 60 13.59 2.00 11.46
CA GLY A 60 14.45 2.89 12.25
C GLY A 60 14.49 4.34 11.76
N THR A 61 13.79 4.65 10.66
CA THR A 61 13.60 6.02 10.18
C THR A 61 12.36 6.66 10.81
N SER A 62 12.34 7.99 10.91
CA SER A 62 11.18 8.74 11.43
C SER A 62 9.92 8.59 10.58
N VAL A 63 10.08 8.29 9.29
CA VAL A 63 8.96 8.01 8.37
C VAL A 63 8.37 6.61 8.56
N PHE A 64 9.12 5.69 9.20
CA PHE A 64 8.70 4.30 9.41
C PHE A 64 7.88 4.10 10.68
N GLU A 65 8.21 4.78 11.78
CA GLU A 65 7.50 4.64 13.05
C GLU A 65 5.96 4.72 12.95
N PRO A 66 5.35 5.71 12.26
CA PRO A 66 3.89 5.82 12.20
C PRO A 66 3.22 4.71 11.39
N THR A 67 3.97 3.92 10.61
CA THR A 67 3.42 2.89 9.72
C THR A 67 2.81 1.70 10.48
N GLY A 68 3.26 1.45 11.72
CA GLY A 68 2.91 0.25 12.49
C GLY A 68 3.46 -1.06 11.91
N LEU A 69 4.32 -0.99 10.89
CA LEU A 69 5.06 -2.14 10.37
C LEU A 69 6.17 -2.53 11.35
N LYS A 70 6.55 -3.82 11.35
CA LYS A 70 7.53 -4.35 12.30
C LYS A 70 8.95 -4.43 11.77
N VAL A 71 9.09 -4.42 10.44
CA VAL A 71 10.36 -4.63 9.72
C VAL A 71 10.35 -3.80 8.44
N THR A 72 11.55 -3.53 7.91
CA THR A 72 11.72 -2.92 6.59
C THR A 72 10.85 -3.63 5.55
N SER A 73 10.11 -2.84 4.78
CA SER A 73 9.09 -3.35 3.85
C SER A 73 9.08 -2.53 2.56
N THR A 74 8.48 -3.06 1.51
CA THR A 74 8.33 -2.40 0.21
C THR A 74 6.86 -2.27 -0.16
N ILE A 75 6.41 -1.06 -0.47
CA ILE A 75 5.14 -0.79 -1.14
C ILE A 75 5.33 -1.04 -2.63
N ARG A 76 4.48 -1.86 -3.25
CA ARG A 76 4.55 -2.18 -4.69
C ARG A 76 3.35 -1.57 -5.42
N LEU A 77 3.52 -0.39 -6.03
CA LEU A 77 2.42 0.38 -6.61
C LEU A 77 1.84 -0.23 -7.89
N HIS A 78 2.57 -1.13 -8.56
CA HIS A 78 2.04 -1.92 -9.68
C HIS A 78 1.17 -3.11 -9.23
N ARG A 79 1.05 -3.37 -7.93
CA ARG A 79 0.22 -4.44 -7.36
C ARG A 79 -0.96 -3.85 -6.61
N LEU A 80 -2.00 -3.51 -7.37
CA LEU A 80 -3.22 -2.90 -6.86
C LEU A 80 -4.34 -3.91 -6.67
N MET A 81 -5.22 -3.65 -5.72
CA MET A 81 -6.46 -4.40 -5.51
C MET A 81 -7.57 -3.46 -5.05
N THR A 82 -8.78 -3.66 -5.56
CA THR A 82 -9.99 -2.98 -5.09
C THR A 82 -10.77 -3.90 -4.16
N VAL A 83 -11.14 -3.40 -2.98
CA VAL A 83 -11.95 -4.14 -2.00
C VAL A 83 -13.03 -3.23 -1.41
N THR A 84 -14.04 -3.80 -0.77
CA THR A 84 -14.94 -3.04 0.12
C THR A 84 -14.28 -2.84 1.49
N THR A 85 -14.60 -1.75 2.20
CA THR A 85 -14.09 -1.47 3.55
C THR A 85 -14.34 -2.62 4.54
N SER A 86 -15.42 -3.39 4.37
CA SER A 86 -15.72 -4.57 5.20
C SER A 86 -14.69 -5.71 5.07
N TYR A 87 -13.85 -5.68 4.02
CA TYR A 87 -12.79 -6.67 3.80
C TYR A 87 -11.50 -6.33 4.58
N LEU A 88 -11.37 -5.10 5.08
CA LEU A 88 -10.25 -4.65 5.90
C LEU A 88 -10.34 -5.31 7.29
N LYS A 89 -9.23 -5.88 7.76
CA LYS A 89 -9.19 -6.60 9.04
C LYS A 89 -8.79 -5.71 10.21
N ARG A 90 -7.79 -4.85 10.01
CA ARG A 90 -7.24 -4.00 11.06
C ARG A 90 -6.41 -2.88 10.47
N GLU A 91 -6.45 -1.69 11.06
CA GLU A 91 -5.50 -0.62 10.83
C GLU A 91 -4.18 -0.88 11.58
N LEU A 92 -3.04 -0.68 10.93
CA LEU A 92 -1.71 -0.80 11.53
C LEU A 92 -1.15 0.57 11.91
N GLY A 93 -1.35 1.55 11.04
CA GLY A 93 -0.77 2.88 11.16
C GLY A 93 -1.00 3.69 9.88
N GLU A 94 -0.16 4.68 9.65
CA GLU A 94 -0.28 5.61 8.53
C GLU A 94 1.08 5.98 7.93
N LEU A 95 1.04 6.45 6.68
CA LEU A 95 2.22 6.93 5.98
C LEU A 95 2.53 8.38 6.34
N ALA A 96 3.83 8.69 6.43
CA ALA A 96 4.30 10.06 6.50
C ALA A 96 3.98 10.83 5.20
N ASN A 97 3.80 12.15 5.32
CA ASN A 97 3.47 13.03 4.18
C ASN A 97 4.48 12.95 3.03
N SER A 98 5.77 12.76 3.33
CA SER A 98 6.82 12.57 2.33
C SER A 98 6.58 11.31 1.49
N THR A 99 6.24 10.19 2.13
CA THR A 99 5.91 8.94 1.44
C THR A 99 4.61 9.06 0.65
N VAL A 100 3.61 9.77 1.17
CA VAL A 100 2.36 10.05 0.43
C VAL A 100 2.64 10.83 -0.86
N LYS A 101 3.52 11.84 -0.80
CA LYS A 101 3.95 12.58 -1.98
C LYS A 101 4.66 11.66 -2.97
N GLU A 102 5.60 10.85 -2.51
CA GLU A 102 6.33 9.89 -3.35
C GLU A 102 5.41 8.88 -4.03
N ILE A 103 4.39 8.38 -3.32
CA ILE A 103 3.34 7.53 -3.91
C ILE A 103 2.63 8.26 -5.05
N SER A 104 2.23 9.52 -4.86
CA SER A 104 1.56 10.30 -5.88
C SER A 104 2.42 10.44 -7.14
N ASP A 105 3.68 10.84 -6.96
CA ASP A 105 4.63 11.04 -8.07
C ASP A 105 4.87 9.73 -8.84
N ARG A 106 5.06 8.61 -8.12
CA ARG A 106 5.28 7.30 -8.74
C ARG A 106 4.03 6.71 -9.39
N LEU A 107 2.83 6.98 -8.86
CA LEU A 107 1.57 6.59 -9.49
C LEU A 107 1.36 7.36 -10.81
N GLN A 108 1.65 8.65 -10.85
CA GLN A 108 1.61 9.45 -12.08
C GLN A 108 2.54 8.86 -13.15
N GLN A 109 3.79 8.52 -12.76
CA GLN A 109 4.74 7.87 -13.66
C GLN A 109 4.26 6.48 -14.11
N LEU A 110 3.78 5.65 -13.19
CA LEU A 110 3.32 4.29 -13.47
C LEU A 110 2.16 4.27 -14.48
N PHE A 111 1.22 5.21 -14.33
CA PHE A 111 0.03 5.30 -15.19
C PHE A 111 0.22 6.26 -16.39
N VAL A 112 1.42 6.82 -16.57
CA VAL A 112 1.73 7.77 -17.66
C VAL A 112 0.74 8.94 -17.69
N LEU A 113 0.43 9.48 -16.51
CA LEU A 113 -0.50 10.61 -16.36
C LEU A 113 0.26 11.91 -16.62
N ALA A 114 -0.37 12.84 -17.36
CA ALA A 114 0.15 14.19 -17.50
C ALA A 114 0.11 14.92 -16.15
N ASN A 115 1.18 15.62 -15.82
CA ASN A 115 1.25 16.49 -14.63
C ASN A 115 0.41 17.75 -14.81
#